data_AF-A0A941KVZ1-F1
#
_entry.id   AF-A0A941KVZ1-F1
#
_cell.length_a   1.000
_cell.length_b   1.000
_cell.length_c   1.000
_cell.angle_alpha   90.00
_cell.angle_beta   90.00
_cell.angle_gamma   90.00
#
_symmetry.space_group_name_H-M   'P 1'
#
loop_
_entity.id
_entity.type
_entity.pdbx_description
1 polymer ?
#
loop_
_entity_poly.entity_id
_entity_poly.type
_entity_poly.pdbx_seq_one_letter_code
_entity_poly.pdbx_strand_id
1 'polypeptide(L)'
;MDLSNIGDLIGGLGLFLLGMQLMTNGLKRAAGQTLRKALEAATRSRMRGLISGTAITALVQSSSAVTVATIGFVNAGLLNLGQSVAVIYGCNIGTTMTGWLVATIGFNFKISAFALPMIGLGVVMSLVGGEKRYAYLGTSLTGFGLFFIGLSFLKDTFTGLENSIPFEAIGATSYGLALFVLAGFVMTVLIQSSSAAMAITLSMASTGAIPLAAAGALVIGANLGTTSTAALSVIGATSNAKRIACAHVFFNLITGAVGLLLLIALADAINHSGLNQTIDMVILLALFHTLFNVLGVLIMWPITTPMVEFLKARFSRGDEDLAKARYLDKNILETPPLAIDAMTRELSRVSRMASTLAKQAISAETSDSAHIRSQAQIINKLIVEIGKFNQKLAQQQLSEESSEILPSAMRIARYFNEMARLSGLIVDYSERFSQISDSNTQKDIYELKKITTKMLDAAMIDDDSHISSSETRKVLHKLEKKYQKIKQHVLDAMIAGRLSPDEGTDLLDSLSHIHRLGEQAEKSSRYWSSLSPIEHRSPIKERTEPDVMEPQDIREHSEEPGNERSETASEEKKTERSSDEPVALN
;
A
#
# COMPACT_ATOMS: atom_id res chain seq x y z
N MET A 1 40.21 8.06 -26.26
CA MET A 1 39.54 8.80 -25.17
C MET A 1 40.62 9.14 -24.16
N ASP A 2 40.85 10.42 -23.93
CA ASP A 2 41.77 10.87 -22.89
C ASP A 2 41.15 10.64 -21.50
N LEU A 3 41.99 10.61 -20.45
CA LEU A 3 41.54 10.37 -19.07
C LEU A 3 40.48 11.39 -18.61
N SER A 4 40.52 12.62 -19.15
CA SER A 4 39.51 13.66 -18.95
C SER A 4 38.14 13.23 -19.45
N ASN A 5 38.04 12.64 -20.65
CA ASN A 5 36.77 12.27 -21.27
C ASN A 5 36.10 11.09 -20.54
N ILE A 6 36.90 10.19 -19.96
CA ILE A 6 36.38 9.10 -19.10
C ILE A 6 35.87 9.68 -17.77
N GLY A 7 36.59 10.66 -17.21
CA GLY A 7 36.15 11.39 -16.02
C GLY A 7 34.83 12.13 -16.23
N ASP A 8 34.69 12.84 -17.36
CA ASP A 8 33.48 13.57 -17.72
C ASP A 8 32.30 12.63 -17.98
N LEU A 9 32.54 11.46 -18.59
CA LEU A 9 31.52 10.43 -18.77
C LEU A 9 30.98 9.91 -17.43
N ILE A 10 31.87 9.44 -16.56
CA ILE A 10 31.51 8.81 -15.29
C ILE A 10 30.94 9.86 -14.33
N GLY A 11 31.58 11.03 -14.24
CA GLY A 11 31.14 12.15 -13.42
C GLY A 11 29.82 12.74 -13.89
N GLY A 12 29.66 12.95 -15.21
CA GLY A 12 28.42 13.41 -15.82
C GLY A 12 27.26 12.44 -15.59
N LEU A 13 27.50 11.14 -15.80
CA LEU A 13 26.51 10.10 -15.49
C LEU A 13 26.18 10.04 -13.99
N GLY A 14 27.18 10.19 -13.12
CA GLY A 14 27.01 10.23 -11.67
C GLY A 14 26.15 11.40 -11.21
N LEU A 15 26.42 12.61 -11.71
CA LEU A 15 25.62 13.82 -11.44
C LEU A 15 24.20 13.69 -11.99
N PHE A 16 24.05 13.11 -13.18
CA PHE A 16 22.76 12.82 -13.77
C PHE A 16 21.92 11.89 -12.89
N LEU A 17 22.50 10.76 -12.46
CA LEU A 17 21.83 9.77 -11.62
C LEU A 17 21.50 10.34 -10.23
N LEU A 18 22.43 11.08 -9.61
CA LEU A 18 22.20 11.76 -8.34
C LEU A 18 21.08 12.80 -8.47
N GLY A 19 21.09 13.56 -9.56
CA GLY A 19 20.05 14.53 -9.88
C GLY A 19 18.67 13.88 -9.99
N MET A 20 18.56 12.78 -10.74
CA MET A 20 17.34 11.98 -10.82
C MET A 20 16.89 11.47 -9.46
N GLN A 21 17.81 10.94 -8.64
CA GLN A 21 17.48 10.41 -7.32
C GLN A 21 16.93 11.48 -6.38
N LEU A 22 17.57 12.65 -6.33
CA LEU A 22 17.13 13.79 -5.53
C LEU A 22 15.78 14.33 -6.01
N MET A 23 15.59 14.43 -7.34
CA MET A 23 14.32 14.81 -7.96
C MET A 23 13.20 13.86 -7.57
N THR A 24 13.40 12.56 -7.80
CA THR A 24 12.45 11.49 -7.44
C THR A 24 12.09 11.52 -5.96
N ASN A 25 13.07 11.60 -5.06
CA ASN A 25 12.82 11.60 -3.62
C ASN A 25 12.12 12.88 -3.16
N GLY A 26 12.51 14.03 -3.68
CA GLY A 26 11.86 15.32 -3.40
C GLY A 26 10.39 15.31 -3.83
N LEU A 27 10.09 14.85 -5.05
CA LEU A 27 8.72 14.77 -5.54
C LEU A 27 7.88 13.74 -4.77
N LYS A 28 8.43 12.55 -4.47
CA LYS A 28 7.74 11.54 -3.64
C LYS A 28 7.31 12.11 -2.29
N ARG A 29 8.22 12.79 -1.58
CA ARG A 29 7.93 13.38 -0.26
C ARG A 29 6.98 14.57 -0.36
N ALA A 30 7.12 15.41 -1.38
CA ALA A 30 6.21 16.52 -1.62
C ALA A 30 4.79 16.06 -1.98
N ALA A 31 4.64 14.88 -2.60
CA ALA A 31 3.38 14.35 -3.09
C ALA A 31 2.62 13.43 -2.12
N GLY A 32 3.17 13.07 -0.95
CA GLY A 32 2.69 12.02 -0.02
C GLY A 32 1.20 11.62 -0.11
N GLN A 33 0.26 12.49 0.27
CA GLN A 33 -1.19 12.22 0.20
C GLN A 33 -1.74 12.14 -1.22
N THR A 34 -1.21 12.92 -2.17
CA THR A 34 -1.59 12.88 -3.59
C THR A 34 -1.19 11.55 -4.22
N LEU A 35 -0.02 11.00 -3.87
CA LEU A 35 0.43 9.70 -4.34
C LEU A 35 -0.52 8.60 -3.85
N ARG A 36 -0.91 8.64 -2.57
CA ARG A 36 -1.93 7.74 -2.01
C ARG A 36 -3.27 7.85 -2.76
N LYS A 37 -3.80 9.06 -2.97
CA LYS A 37 -5.07 9.27 -3.69
C LYS A 37 -5.02 8.81 -5.16
N ALA A 38 -3.89 9.04 -5.85
CA ALA A 38 -3.69 8.60 -7.23
C ALA A 38 -3.66 7.06 -7.33
N LEU A 39 -3.09 6.40 -6.32
CA LEU A 39 -3.06 4.94 -6.20
C LEU A 39 -4.43 4.37 -5.80
N GLU A 40 -5.15 5.01 -4.88
CA GLU A 40 -6.54 4.67 -4.56
C GLU A 40 -7.46 4.80 -5.79
N ALA A 41 -7.24 5.81 -6.63
CA ALA A 41 -7.98 5.95 -7.88
C ALA A 41 -7.67 4.81 -8.87
N ALA A 42 -6.45 4.28 -8.85
CA ALA A 42 -5.99 3.19 -9.73
C ALA A 42 -6.76 1.87 -9.47
N THR A 43 -7.27 1.66 -8.24
CA THR A 43 -7.95 0.42 -7.83
C THR A 43 -9.35 0.24 -8.41
N ARG A 44 -9.91 1.26 -9.06
CA ARG A 44 -11.31 1.23 -9.52
C ARG A 44 -11.51 0.60 -10.90
N SER A 45 -10.53 0.71 -11.81
CA SER A 45 -10.63 0.11 -13.15
C SER A 45 -9.25 -0.02 -13.81
N ARG A 46 -9.14 -0.88 -14.83
CA ARG A 46 -7.89 -1.02 -15.62
C ARG A 46 -7.48 0.31 -16.27
N MET A 47 -8.44 1.09 -16.77
CA MET A 47 -8.14 2.39 -17.38
C MET A 47 -7.58 3.40 -16.37
N ARG A 48 -8.14 3.43 -15.15
CA ARG A 48 -7.57 4.25 -14.07
C ARG A 48 -6.20 3.75 -13.65
N GLY A 49 -6.00 2.42 -13.64
CA GLY A 49 -4.67 1.81 -13.46
C GLY A 49 -3.64 2.34 -14.47
N LEU A 50 -3.98 2.32 -15.76
CA LEU A 50 -3.14 2.86 -16.84
C LEU A 50 -2.80 4.33 -16.61
N ILE A 51 -3.81 5.18 -16.40
CA ILE A 51 -3.62 6.63 -16.21
C ILE A 51 -2.78 6.91 -14.96
N SER A 52 -3.08 6.25 -13.83
CA SER A 52 -2.32 6.40 -12.60
C SER A 52 -0.87 5.93 -12.76
N GLY A 53 -0.63 4.80 -13.42
CA GLY A 53 0.71 4.31 -13.71
C GLY A 53 1.52 5.31 -14.54
N THR A 54 0.91 5.86 -15.59
CA THR A 54 1.52 6.91 -16.43
C THR A 54 1.83 8.16 -15.62
N ALA A 55 0.84 8.69 -14.92
CA ALA A 55 0.99 9.94 -14.16
C ALA A 55 2.03 9.80 -13.04
N ILE A 56 1.97 8.72 -12.25
CA ILE A 56 2.91 8.50 -11.15
C ILE A 56 4.32 8.30 -11.71
N THR A 57 4.49 7.50 -12.76
CA THR A 57 5.84 7.26 -13.30
C THR A 57 6.39 8.51 -13.99
N ALA A 58 5.58 9.28 -14.70
CA ALA A 58 6.00 10.55 -15.30
C ALA A 58 6.38 11.60 -14.24
N LEU A 59 5.67 11.64 -13.10
CA LEU A 59 6.00 12.56 -12.01
C LEU A 59 7.20 12.09 -11.20
N VAL A 60 7.23 10.82 -10.80
CA VAL A 60 8.25 10.25 -9.91
C VAL A 60 9.52 9.86 -10.66
N GLN A 61 9.42 9.64 -11.98
CA GLN A 61 10.53 9.25 -12.86
C GLN A 61 11.19 7.91 -12.48
N SER A 62 10.42 6.99 -11.87
CA SER A 62 10.93 5.69 -11.43
C SER A 62 9.91 4.57 -11.63
N SER A 63 9.94 3.92 -12.79
CA SER A 63 9.04 2.81 -13.12
C SER A 63 9.28 1.58 -12.25
N SER A 64 10.53 1.33 -11.82
CA SER A 64 10.87 0.24 -10.89
C SER A 64 10.19 0.43 -9.53
N ALA A 65 10.22 1.65 -8.97
CA ALA A 65 9.54 1.94 -7.70
C ALA A 65 8.02 1.75 -7.81
N VAL A 66 7.41 2.20 -8.91
CA VAL A 66 5.97 2.01 -9.14
C VAL A 66 5.62 0.53 -9.34
N THR A 67 6.47 -0.24 -10.04
CA THR A 67 6.31 -1.69 -10.22
C THR A 67 6.37 -2.43 -8.88
N VAL A 68 7.37 -2.13 -8.04
CA VAL A 68 7.55 -2.69 -6.70
C VAL A 68 6.35 -2.37 -5.81
N ALA A 69 5.90 -1.11 -5.80
CA ALA A 69 4.70 -0.70 -5.08
C ALA A 69 3.44 -1.44 -5.59
N THR A 70 3.30 -1.59 -6.90
CA THR A 70 2.19 -2.31 -7.55
C THR A 70 2.14 -3.78 -7.11
N ILE A 71 3.30 -4.44 -6.99
CA ILE A 71 3.40 -5.80 -6.44
C ILE A 71 2.88 -5.84 -5.00
N GLY A 72 3.32 -4.88 -4.17
CA GLY A 72 2.83 -4.70 -2.81
C GLY A 72 1.30 -4.58 -2.76
N PHE A 73 0.70 -3.79 -3.66
CA PHE A 73 -0.76 -3.60 -3.70
C PHE A 73 -1.54 -4.82 -4.13
N VAL A 74 -1.03 -5.65 -5.04
CA VAL A 74 -1.69 -6.92 -5.37
C VAL A 74 -1.64 -7.89 -4.21
N ASN A 75 -0.52 -7.92 -3.48
CA ASN A 75 -0.42 -8.76 -2.30
C ASN A 75 -1.32 -8.26 -1.18
N ALA A 76 -1.36 -6.95 -0.93
CA ALA A 76 -2.30 -6.31 -0.02
C ALA A 76 -3.78 -6.41 -0.44
N GLY A 77 -4.09 -6.97 -1.62
CA GLY A 77 -5.47 -7.12 -2.10
C GLY A 77 -6.13 -5.80 -2.53
N LEU A 78 -5.35 -4.72 -2.61
CA LEU A 78 -5.80 -3.40 -3.05
C LEU A 78 -5.99 -3.32 -4.57
N LEU A 79 -5.19 -4.10 -5.32
CA LEU A 79 -5.30 -4.23 -6.77
C LEU A 79 -5.51 -5.70 -7.15
N ASN A 80 -6.41 -5.94 -8.11
CA ASN A 80 -6.40 -7.22 -8.79
C ASN A 80 -5.29 -7.26 -9.85
N LEU A 81 -4.88 -8.46 -10.23
CA LEU A 81 -3.79 -8.66 -11.19
C LEU A 81 -3.99 -7.90 -12.51
N GLY A 82 -5.22 -7.83 -13.04
CA GLY A 82 -5.51 -7.12 -14.29
C GLY A 82 -5.36 -5.60 -14.17
N GLN A 83 -5.75 -5.02 -13.03
CA GLN A 83 -5.53 -3.60 -12.74
C GLN A 83 -4.04 -3.30 -12.61
N SER A 84 -3.28 -4.17 -11.94
CA SER A 84 -1.84 -4.01 -11.79
C SER A 84 -1.09 -4.12 -13.10
N VAL A 85 -1.48 -5.04 -13.98
CA VAL A 85 -0.94 -5.09 -15.35
C VAL A 85 -1.19 -3.78 -16.07
N ALA A 86 -2.38 -3.17 -15.93
CA ALA A 86 -2.64 -1.87 -16.52
C ALA A 86 -1.79 -0.74 -15.89
N VAL A 87 -1.50 -0.79 -14.59
CA VAL A 87 -0.53 0.13 -13.96
C VAL A 87 0.85 -0.03 -14.58
N ILE A 88 1.33 -1.26 -14.82
CA ILE A 88 2.62 -1.52 -15.49
C ILE A 88 2.64 -0.95 -16.91
N TYR A 89 1.56 -1.10 -17.68
CA TYR A 89 1.44 -0.46 -18.99
C TYR A 89 1.59 1.05 -18.89
N GLY A 90 0.94 1.65 -17.88
CA GLY A 90 1.04 3.08 -17.61
C GLY A 90 2.46 3.49 -17.26
N CYS A 91 3.18 2.69 -16.46
CA CYS A 91 4.56 2.97 -16.09
C CYS A 91 5.49 3.05 -17.31
N ASN A 92 5.29 2.18 -18.29
CA ASN A 92 6.09 2.20 -19.51
C ASN A 92 5.81 3.44 -20.36
N ILE A 93 4.55 3.88 -20.48
CA ILE A 93 4.23 5.18 -21.08
C ILE A 93 4.84 6.32 -20.27
N GLY A 94 4.69 6.32 -18.94
CA GLY A 94 5.21 7.39 -18.08
C GLY A 94 6.73 7.53 -18.12
N THR A 95 7.47 6.45 -18.38
CA THR A 95 8.94 6.46 -18.54
C THR A 95 9.38 7.31 -19.73
N THR A 96 8.52 7.52 -20.73
CA THR A 96 8.86 8.35 -21.90
C THR A 96 9.00 9.83 -21.53
N MET A 97 8.48 10.25 -20.37
CA MET A 97 8.58 11.62 -19.87
C MET A 97 10.04 12.05 -19.67
N THR A 98 10.97 11.15 -19.36
CA THR A 98 12.41 11.48 -19.31
C THR A 98 12.88 12.03 -20.66
N GLY A 99 12.50 11.38 -21.76
CA GLY A 99 12.86 11.82 -23.11
C GLY A 99 12.25 13.17 -23.45
N TRP A 100 10.98 13.40 -23.09
CA TRP A 100 10.33 14.70 -23.28
C TRP A 100 10.97 15.82 -22.47
N LEU A 101 11.34 15.56 -21.23
CA LEU A 101 12.03 16.52 -20.37
C LEU A 101 13.37 16.94 -21.00
N VAL A 102 14.12 15.98 -21.52
CA VAL A 102 15.39 16.25 -22.22
C VAL A 102 15.17 16.93 -23.58
N ALA A 103 14.18 16.52 -24.37
CA ALA A 103 13.92 17.10 -25.69
C ALA A 103 13.43 18.55 -25.60
N THR A 104 12.59 18.87 -24.62
CA THR A 104 11.99 20.20 -24.46
C THR A 104 12.91 21.18 -23.75
N ILE A 105 13.64 20.72 -22.73
CA ILE A 105 14.45 21.58 -21.86
C ILE A 105 15.94 21.39 -22.14
N GLY A 106 16.39 20.14 -22.31
CA GLY A 106 17.78 19.61 -22.22
C GLY A 106 18.84 20.08 -23.19
N PHE A 107 18.51 20.34 -24.46
CA PHE A 107 19.53 20.66 -25.46
C PHE A 107 19.32 22.00 -26.17
N ASN A 108 18.13 22.58 -26.05
CA ASN A 108 17.75 23.84 -26.70
C ASN A 108 17.97 25.08 -25.84
N PHE A 109 18.11 24.92 -24.53
CA PHE A 109 18.38 26.02 -23.59
C PHE A 109 19.84 25.96 -23.13
N LYS A 110 20.46 27.13 -22.85
CA LYS A 110 21.75 27.20 -22.12
C LYS A 110 21.52 26.79 -20.67
N ILE A 111 21.16 25.55 -20.41
CA ILE A 111 20.70 25.08 -19.10
C ILE A 111 21.80 25.22 -18.06
N SER A 112 23.08 25.16 -18.45
CA SER A 112 24.20 25.47 -17.54
C SER A 112 24.03 26.84 -16.84
N ALA A 113 23.37 27.82 -17.49
CA ALA A 113 23.08 29.12 -16.89
C ALA A 113 21.95 29.10 -15.84
N PHE A 114 21.02 28.14 -15.92
CA PHE A 114 19.88 28.02 -14.98
C PHE A 114 20.07 26.90 -13.95
N ALA A 115 20.87 25.88 -14.26
CA ALA A 115 21.09 24.73 -13.39
C ALA A 115 21.75 25.13 -12.06
N LEU A 116 22.77 26.00 -12.09
CA LEU A 116 23.43 26.50 -10.88
C LEU A 116 22.47 27.34 -10.00
N PRO A 117 21.70 28.32 -10.54
CA PRO A 117 20.63 28.98 -9.78
C PRO A 117 19.60 28.01 -9.17
N MET A 118 19.17 26.99 -9.93
CA MET A 118 18.21 25.98 -9.44
C MET A 118 18.79 25.16 -8.27
N ILE A 119 20.08 24.80 -8.35
CA ILE A 119 20.78 24.13 -7.24
C ILE A 119 20.85 25.05 -6.02
N GLY A 120 21.29 26.30 -6.19
CA GLY A 120 21.41 27.25 -5.09
C GLY A 120 20.08 27.49 -4.38
N LEU A 121 19.03 27.80 -5.14
CA LEU A 121 17.67 28.00 -4.60
C LEU A 121 17.12 26.72 -3.97
N GLY A 122 17.29 25.58 -4.64
CA GLY A 122 16.80 24.28 -4.16
C GLY A 122 17.42 23.89 -2.82
N VAL A 123 18.74 24.08 -2.67
CA VAL A 123 19.46 23.81 -1.43
C VAL A 123 18.96 24.74 -0.31
N VAL A 124 18.84 26.05 -0.56
CA VAL A 124 18.29 27.00 0.43
C VAL A 124 16.89 26.59 0.87
N MET A 125 15.99 26.29 -0.08
CA MET A 125 14.64 25.83 0.23
C MET A 125 14.63 24.54 1.06
N SER A 126 15.52 23.59 0.75
CA SER A 126 15.62 22.31 1.45
C SER A 126 16.14 22.47 2.90
N LEU A 127 17.10 23.37 3.12
CA LEU A 127 17.71 23.59 4.44
C LEU A 127 16.82 24.42 5.36
N VAL A 128 16.17 25.47 4.84
CA VAL A 128 15.30 26.35 5.63
C VAL A 128 13.95 25.69 5.95
N GLY A 129 13.52 24.73 5.12
CA GLY A 129 12.17 24.19 5.19
C GLY A 129 11.91 23.07 6.21
N GLY A 130 12.96 22.44 6.75
CA GLY A 130 12.81 21.30 7.65
C GLY A 130 11.95 20.20 7.02
N GLU A 131 10.89 19.77 7.71
CA GLU A 131 9.99 18.69 7.25
C GLU A 131 8.81 19.18 6.39
N LYS A 132 8.77 20.46 6.02
CA LYS A 132 7.66 21.04 5.26
C LYS A 132 7.72 20.66 3.78
N ARG A 133 6.56 20.66 3.11
CA ARG A 133 6.41 20.29 1.69
C ARG A 133 7.35 21.06 0.74
N TYR A 134 7.59 22.35 0.98
CA TYR A 134 8.47 23.14 0.11
C TYR A 134 9.96 22.77 0.25
N ALA A 135 10.38 22.18 1.38
CA ALA A 135 11.73 21.66 1.55
C ALA A 135 12.00 20.49 0.59
N TYR A 136 10.99 19.63 0.43
CA TYR A 136 11.02 18.51 -0.51
C TYR A 136 11.00 18.96 -1.96
N LEU A 137 10.24 20.03 -2.27
CA LEU A 137 10.32 20.67 -3.59
C LEU A 137 11.69 21.31 -3.84
N GLY A 138 12.34 21.88 -2.82
CA GLY A 138 13.73 22.36 -2.91
C GLY A 138 14.73 21.25 -3.20
N THR A 139 14.57 20.08 -2.56
CA THR A 139 15.35 18.87 -2.87
C THR A 139 15.15 18.46 -4.32
N SER A 140 13.90 18.50 -4.81
CA SER A 140 13.59 18.18 -6.19
C SER A 140 14.22 19.17 -7.18
N LEU A 141 14.19 20.46 -6.86
CA LEU A 141 14.77 21.53 -7.67
C LEU A 141 16.29 21.41 -7.78
N THR A 142 16.94 21.04 -6.67
CA THR A 142 18.37 20.73 -6.62
C THR A 142 18.70 19.55 -7.53
N GLY A 143 17.91 18.47 -7.43
CA GLY A 143 18.06 17.30 -8.28
C GLY A 143 17.91 17.62 -9.76
N PHE A 144 16.93 18.45 -10.12
CA PHE A 144 16.71 18.90 -11.49
C PHE A 144 17.90 19.69 -12.04
N GLY A 145 18.51 20.59 -11.24
CA GLY A 145 19.71 21.30 -11.66
C GLY A 145 20.91 20.36 -11.87
N LEU A 146 21.17 19.45 -10.93
CA LEU A 146 22.25 18.45 -11.05
C LEU A 146 22.06 17.53 -12.25
N PHE A 147 20.82 17.13 -12.53
CA PHE A 147 20.43 16.31 -13.68
C PHE A 147 20.93 16.92 -14.99
N PHE A 148 20.69 18.22 -15.22
CA PHE A 148 21.10 18.87 -16.46
C PHE A 148 22.59 19.20 -16.52
N ILE A 149 23.24 19.45 -15.38
CA ILE A 149 24.71 19.57 -15.36
C ILE A 149 25.33 18.24 -15.81
N GLY A 150 24.84 17.12 -15.26
CA GLY A 150 25.28 15.79 -15.68
C GLY A 150 25.04 15.55 -17.18
N LEU A 151 23.88 15.95 -17.69
CA LEU A 151 23.56 15.86 -19.11
C LEU A 151 24.49 16.69 -20.01
N SER A 152 24.92 17.87 -19.56
CA SER A 152 25.91 18.70 -20.28
C SER A 152 27.24 17.96 -20.42
N PHE A 153 27.79 17.42 -19.33
CA PHE A 153 29.03 16.64 -19.38
C PHE A 153 28.93 15.42 -20.30
N LEU A 154 27.79 14.72 -20.29
CA LEU A 154 27.53 13.62 -21.21
C LEU A 154 27.54 14.09 -22.68
N LYS A 155 26.89 15.21 -22.99
CA LYS A 155 26.91 15.79 -24.34
C LYS A 155 28.32 16.14 -24.79
N ASP A 156 29.08 16.80 -23.93
CA ASP A 156 30.45 17.24 -24.24
C ASP A 156 31.36 16.03 -24.49
N THR A 157 31.20 14.95 -23.72
CA THR A 157 31.95 13.69 -23.88
C THR A 157 31.73 13.03 -25.25
N PHE A 158 30.51 13.07 -25.78
CA PHE A 158 30.17 12.41 -27.05
C PHE A 158 30.39 13.31 -28.28
N THR A 159 30.70 14.58 -28.07
CA THR A 159 30.95 15.52 -29.17
C THR A 159 32.20 15.11 -29.95
N GLY A 160 32.08 15.00 -31.28
CA GLY A 160 33.17 14.60 -32.17
C GLY A 160 33.43 13.09 -32.23
N LEU A 161 32.67 12.26 -31.50
CA LEU A 161 32.82 10.80 -31.51
C LEU A 161 32.47 10.17 -32.88
N GLU A 162 31.59 10.83 -33.66
CA GLU A 162 31.25 10.49 -35.05
C GLU A 162 32.47 10.34 -35.96
N ASN A 163 33.55 11.07 -35.69
CA ASN A 163 34.77 11.03 -36.48
C ASN A 163 35.68 9.83 -36.15
N SER A 164 35.41 9.13 -35.04
CA SER A 164 36.27 8.06 -34.52
C SER A 164 35.69 6.67 -34.74
N ILE A 165 34.36 6.53 -34.78
CA ILE A 165 33.67 5.25 -34.92
C ILE A 165 32.58 5.39 -35.98
N PRO A 166 32.53 4.52 -37.01
CA PRO A 166 31.56 4.62 -38.10
C PRO A 166 30.18 4.08 -37.68
N PHE A 167 29.60 4.63 -36.61
CA PHE A 167 28.30 4.21 -36.08
C PHE A 167 27.17 4.34 -37.11
N GLU A 168 27.29 5.26 -38.05
CA GLU A 168 26.36 5.41 -39.17
C GLU A 168 26.35 4.16 -40.08
N ALA A 169 27.53 3.69 -40.50
CA ALA A 169 27.65 2.51 -41.34
C ALA A 169 27.19 1.23 -40.60
N ILE A 170 27.47 1.14 -39.30
CA ILE A 170 27.00 0.02 -38.46
C ILE A 170 25.48 0.06 -38.37
N GLY A 171 24.90 1.21 -38.01
CA GLY A 171 23.47 1.42 -37.81
C GLY A 171 22.61 1.28 -39.06
N ALA A 172 23.21 1.34 -40.25
CA ALA A 172 22.53 1.11 -41.53
C ALA A 172 22.22 -0.37 -41.80
N THR A 173 22.82 -1.30 -41.06
CA THR A 173 22.63 -2.75 -41.26
C THR A 173 21.64 -3.34 -40.25
N SER A 174 20.89 -4.36 -40.65
CA SER A 174 20.00 -5.09 -39.74
C SER A 174 20.75 -5.72 -38.56
N TYR A 175 21.98 -6.22 -38.79
CA TYR A 175 22.85 -6.74 -37.74
C TYR A 175 23.31 -5.64 -36.78
N GLY A 176 23.69 -4.47 -37.29
CA GLY A 176 24.06 -3.34 -36.45
C GLY A 176 22.90 -2.80 -35.61
N LEU A 177 21.68 -2.73 -36.16
CA LEU A 177 20.49 -2.39 -35.36
C LEU A 177 20.25 -3.40 -34.23
N ALA A 178 20.42 -4.70 -34.49
CA ALA A 178 20.33 -5.71 -33.43
C ALA A 178 21.41 -5.54 -32.35
N LEU A 179 22.64 -5.16 -32.74
CA LEU A 179 23.71 -4.82 -31.79
C LEU A 179 23.36 -3.59 -30.94
N PHE A 180 22.74 -2.55 -31.53
CA PHE A 180 22.29 -1.39 -30.77
C PHE A 180 21.13 -1.72 -29.81
N VAL A 181 20.18 -2.58 -30.20
CA VAL A 181 19.17 -3.12 -29.27
C VAL A 181 19.85 -3.86 -28.11
N LEU A 182 20.82 -4.72 -28.40
CA LEU A 182 21.55 -5.44 -27.37
C LEU A 182 22.35 -4.49 -26.46
N ALA A 183 23.00 -3.48 -27.02
CA ALA A 183 23.75 -2.48 -26.26
C ALA A 183 22.84 -1.70 -25.31
N GLY A 184 21.67 -1.26 -25.78
CA GLY A 184 20.67 -0.58 -24.96
C GLY A 184 20.16 -1.48 -23.82
N PHE A 185 19.91 -2.75 -24.13
CA PHE A 185 19.52 -3.76 -23.13
C PHE A 185 20.60 -3.93 -22.06
N VAL A 186 21.85 -4.16 -22.47
CA VAL A 186 22.98 -4.36 -21.55
C VAL A 186 23.23 -3.12 -20.70
N MET A 187 23.19 -1.92 -21.29
CA MET A 187 23.34 -0.67 -20.52
C MET A 187 22.27 -0.54 -19.44
N THR A 188 20.99 -0.76 -19.77
CA THR A 188 19.93 -0.70 -18.76
C THR A 188 20.08 -1.79 -17.71
N VAL A 189 20.50 -3.01 -18.08
CA VAL A 189 20.73 -4.10 -17.11
C VAL A 189 21.89 -3.78 -16.17
N LEU A 190 22.99 -3.21 -16.67
CA LEU A 190 24.15 -2.90 -15.83
C LEU A 190 23.90 -1.68 -14.93
N ILE A 191 23.31 -0.62 -15.49
CA ILE A 191 23.04 0.62 -14.76
C ILE A 191 21.77 0.50 -13.90
N GLN A 192 20.89 -0.45 -14.20
CA GLN A 192 19.58 -0.64 -13.55
C GLN A 192 18.66 0.59 -13.66
N SER A 193 18.89 1.44 -14.67
CA SER A 193 18.12 2.66 -14.91
C SER A 193 17.93 2.90 -16.42
N SER A 194 16.69 2.81 -16.89
CA SER A 194 16.35 3.10 -18.29
C SER A 194 16.40 4.59 -18.60
N SER A 195 16.16 5.47 -17.63
CA SER A 195 16.36 6.92 -17.79
C SER A 195 17.83 7.28 -18.04
N ALA A 196 18.77 6.55 -17.43
CA ALA A 196 20.20 6.74 -17.69
C ALA A 196 20.61 6.26 -19.09
N ALA A 197 20.14 5.08 -19.50
CA ALA A 197 20.35 4.59 -20.87
C ALA A 197 19.73 5.55 -21.91
N MET A 198 18.54 6.10 -21.64
CA MET A 198 17.90 7.12 -22.47
C MET A 198 18.75 8.40 -22.55
N ALA A 199 19.29 8.88 -21.43
CA ALA A 199 20.12 10.09 -21.42
C ALA A 199 21.40 9.94 -22.22
N ILE A 200 22.11 8.81 -22.08
CA ILE A 200 23.26 8.48 -22.92
C ILE A 200 22.87 8.48 -24.40
N THR A 201 21.77 7.80 -24.74
CA THR A 201 21.27 7.71 -26.12
C THR A 201 20.93 9.08 -26.68
N LEU A 202 20.26 9.94 -25.92
CA LEU A 202 19.89 11.29 -26.35
C LEU A 202 21.11 12.22 -26.46
N SER A 203 22.11 12.08 -25.59
CA SER A 203 23.37 12.83 -25.70
C SER A 203 24.15 12.43 -26.95
N MET A 204 24.23 11.14 -27.26
CA MET A 204 24.87 10.66 -28.49
C MET A 204 24.08 11.10 -29.75
N ALA A 205 22.75 11.04 -29.71
CA ALA A 205 21.92 11.47 -30.84
C ALA A 205 21.96 13.00 -31.06
N SER A 206 21.97 13.79 -29.99
CA SER A 206 21.99 15.27 -30.08
C SER A 206 23.33 15.82 -30.57
N THR A 207 24.41 15.04 -30.48
CA THR A 207 25.75 15.40 -30.96
C THR A 207 26.03 14.90 -32.38
N GLY A 208 25.14 14.11 -32.98
CA GLY A 208 25.39 13.46 -34.29
C GLY A 208 26.18 12.15 -34.20
N ALA A 209 26.66 11.76 -33.01
CA ALA A 209 27.49 10.58 -32.82
C ALA A 209 26.83 9.26 -33.29
N ILE A 210 25.51 9.17 -33.27
CA ILE A 210 24.74 8.02 -33.78
C ILE A 210 23.55 8.48 -34.62
N PRO A 211 23.21 7.73 -35.69
CA PRO A 211 22.01 8.04 -36.50
C PRO A 211 20.72 7.71 -35.74
N LEU A 212 19.60 8.26 -36.20
CA LEU A 212 18.27 8.03 -35.59
C LEU A 212 17.94 6.54 -35.43
N ALA A 213 18.27 5.73 -36.44
CA ALA A 213 17.98 4.30 -36.41
C ALA A 213 18.73 3.58 -35.27
N ALA A 214 20.01 3.91 -35.07
CA ALA A 214 20.81 3.39 -33.98
C ALA A 214 20.31 3.88 -32.61
N ALA A 215 19.96 5.17 -32.50
CA ALA A 215 19.40 5.73 -31.29
C ALA A 215 18.04 5.10 -30.94
N GLY A 216 17.15 4.92 -31.93
CA GLY A 216 15.88 4.23 -31.75
C GLY A 216 16.07 2.77 -31.31
N ALA A 217 17.03 2.06 -31.90
CA ALA A 217 17.39 0.70 -31.50
C ALA A 217 17.90 0.64 -30.04
N LEU A 218 18.74 1.59 -29.62
CA LEU A 218 19.18 1.73 -28.23
C LEU A 218 18.00 1.97 -27.28
N VAL A 219 17.06 2.83 -27.63
CA VAL A 219 15.84 3.09 -26.83
C VAL A 219 14.99 1.82 -26.70
N ILE A 220 14.79 1.07 -27.78
CA ILE A 220 14.11 -0.23 -27.73
C ILE A 220 14.83 -1.16 -26.75
N GLY A 221 16.13 -1.33 -26.93
CA GLY A 221 16.98 -2.13 -26.05
C GLY A 221 16.84 -1.73 -24.59
N ALA A 222 16.89 -0.43 -24.30
CA ALA A 222 16.76 0.10 -22.96
C ALA A 222 15.38 -0.19 -22.34
N ASN A 223 14.31 -0.14 -23.16
CA ASN A 223 12.96 -0.52 -22.75
C ASN A 223 12.88 -2.00 -22.37
N LEU A 224 13.42 -2.90 -23.21
CA LEU A 224 13.53 -4.33 -22.90
C LEU A 224 14.34 -4.56 -21.61
N GLY A 225 15.45 -3.85 -21.44
CA GLY A 225 16.35 -3.98 -20.28
C GLY A 225 15.67 -3.63 -18.96
N THR A 226 14.65 -2.77 -18.96
CA THR A 226 13.88 -2.41 -17.75
C THR A 226 13.24 -3.63 -17.07
N THR A 227 12.95 -4.68 -17.85
CA THR A 227 12.38 -5.93 -17.32
C THR A 227 13.31 -6.70 -16.39
N SER A 228 14.62 -6.45 -16.46
CA SER A 228 15.61 -7.12 -15.62
C SER A 228 15.41 -6.84 -14.13
N THR A 229 15.06 -5.60 -13.77
CA THR A 229 14.73 -5.22 -12.39
C THR A 229 13.56 -6.06 -11.86
N ALA A 230 12.50 -6.20 -12.65
CA ALA A 230 11.32 -6.99 -12.30
C ALA A 230 11.66 -8.48 -12.19
N ALA A 231 12.44 -9.02 -13.12
CA ALA A 231 12.86 -10.43 -13.10
C ALA A 231 13.72 -10.76 -11.86
N LEU A 232 14.65 -9.88 -11.49
CA LEU A 232 15.46 -10.04 -10.28
C LEU A 232 14.62 -9.88 -9.01
N SER A 233 13.61 -9.00 -9.03
CA SER A 233 12.76 -8.72 -7.86
C SER A 233 11.90 -9.92 -7.42
N VAL A 234 11.67 -10.90 -8.31
CA VAL A 234 10.77 -12.03 -8.05
C VAL A 234 11.46 -13.30 -7.55
N ILE A 235 12.78 -13.28 -7.36
CA ILE A 235 13.52 -14.38 -6.74
C ILE A 235 13.03 -14.53 -5.28
N GLY A 236 12.42 -15.68 -4.98
CA GLY A 236 11.81 -15.95 -3.66
C GLY A 236 10.50 -15.19 -3.37
N ALA A 237 9.88 -14.55 -4.37
CA ALA A 237 8.70 -13.73 -4.17
C ALA A 237 7.36 -14.49 -4.31
N THR A 238 6.26 -13.83 -3.93
CA THR A 238 4.89 -14.37 -3.98
C THR A 238 4.44 -14.70 -5.41
N SER A 239 3.39 -15.53 -5.56
CA SER A 239 2.84 -15.83 -6.89
C SER A 239 2.39 -14.56 -7.63
N ASN A 240 1.84 -13.56 -6.95
CA ASN A 240 1.45 -12.30 -7.59
C ASN A 240 2.66 -11.50 -8.09
N ALA A 241 3.74 -11.44 -7.31
CA ALA A 241 5.00 -10.82 -7.74
C ALA A 241 5.49 -11.47 -9.05
N LYS A 242 5.55 -12.81 -9.10
CA LYS A 242 5.93 -13.55 -10.33
C LYS A 242 5.02 -13.24 -11.52
N ARG A 243 3.70 -13.21 -11.30
CA ARG A 243 2.71 -12.89 -12.34
C ARG A 243 2.92 -11.48 -12.91
N ILE A 244 3.13 -10.48 -12.05
CA ILE A 244 3.35 -9.09 -12.48
C ILE A 244 4.66 -8.95 -13.23
N ALA A 245 5.75 -9.55 -12.74
CA ALA A 245 7.03 -9.51 -13.44
C ALA A 245 6.95 -10.20 -14.82
N CYS A 246 6.28 -11.34 -14.91
CA CYS A 246 6.06 -12.00 -16.20
C CYS A 246 5.22 -11.15 -17.15
N ALA A 247 4.14 -10.52 -16.65
CA ALA A 247 3.36 -9.59 -17.46
C ALA A 247 4.19 -8.39 -17.95
N HIS A 248 5.09 -7.89 -17.10
CA HIS A 248 6.01 -6.80 -17.48
C HIS A 248 7.00 -7.23 -18.57
N VAL A 249 7.53 -8.47 -18.49
CA VAL A 249 8.37 -9.06 -19.53
C VAL A 249 7.60 -9.22 -20.83
N PHE A 250 6.40 -9.82 -20.80
CA PHE A 250 5.56 -9.99 -21.99
C PHE A 250 5.26 -8.66 -22.67
N PHE A 251 4.87 -7.66 -21.89
CA PHE A 251 4.60 -6.32 -22.40
C PHE A 251 5.81 -5.70 -23.10
N ASN A 252 7.00 -5.76 -22.48
CA ASN A 252 8.20 -5.15 -23.05
C ASN A 252 8.75 -5.90 -24.27
N LEU A 253 8.56 -7.22 -24.35
CA LEU A 253 8.88 -7.98 -25.56
C LEU A 253 7.99 -7.57 -26.74
N ILE A 254 6.68 -7.45 -26.51
CA ILE A 254 5.73 -7.04 -27.55
C ILE A 254 5.97 -5.59 -27.97
N THR A 255 6.09 -4.66 -27.02
CA THR A 255 6.37 -3.24 -27.32
C THR A 255 7.73 -3.06 -27.98
N GLY A 256 8.72 -3.88 -27.63
CA GLY A 256 10.01 -3.93 -28.31
C GLY A 256 9.90 -4.34 -29.78
N ALA A 257 9.14 -5.41 -30.06
CA ALA A 257 8.86 -5.85 -31.43
C ALA A 257 8.09 -4.79 -32.23
N VAL A 258 7.09 -4.15 -31.62
CA VAL A 258 6.35 -3.02 -32.21
C VAL A 258 7.30 -1.85 -32.48
N GLY A 259 8.20 -1.54 -31.56
CA GLY A 259 9.23 -0.51 -31.71
C GLY A 259 10.16 -0.79 -32.88
N LEU A 260 10.60 -2.04 -33.07
CA LEU A 260 11.43 -2.44 -34.21
C LEU A 260 10.69 -2.25 -35.54
N LEU A 261 9.44 -2.67 -35.64
CA LEU A 261 8.60 -2.47 -36.84
C LEU A 261 8.38 -0.98 -37.12
N LEU A 262 8.09 -0.20 -36.08
CA LEU A 262 7.90 1.25 -36.19
C LEU A 262 9.19 1.96 -36.58
N LEU A 263 10.35 1.50 -36.10
CA LEU A 263 11.65 2.07 -36.42
C LEU A 263 11.99 1.89 -37.89
N ILE A 264 11.71 0.71 -38.46
CA ILE A 264 11.87 0.44 -39.90
C ILE A 264 10.97 1.39 -40.70
N ALA A 265 9.68 1.48 -40.35
CA ALA A 265 8.74 2.37 -41.02
C ALA A 265 9.12 3.85 -40.91
N LEU A 266 9.63 4.28 -39.75
CA LEU A 266 10.08 5.66 -39.51
C LEU A 266 11.36 6.00 -40.28
N ALA A 267 12.32 5.07 -40.34
CA ALA A 267 13.54 5.23 -41.12
C ALA A 267 13.22 5.39 -42.61
N ASP A 268 12.31 4.54 -43.14
CA ASP A 268 11.83 4.67 -44.51
C ASP A 268 11.12 6.01 -44.74
N ALA A 269 10.21 6.40 -43.85
CA ALA A 269 9.50 7.68 -43.97
C ALA A 269 10.47 8.87 -43.99
N ILE A 270 11.47 8.91 -43.11
CA ILE A 270 12.44 10.01 -43.03
C ILE A 270 13.31 10.09 -44.28
N ASN A 271 13.78 8.94 -44.79
CA ASN A 271 14.58 8.89 -46.01
C ASN A 271 13.83 9.40 -47.25
N HIS A 272 12.49 9.28 -47.28
CA HIS A 272 11.66 9.72 -48.41
C HIS A 272 11.05 11.12 -48.23
N SER A 273 10.87 11.60 -47.00
CA SER A 273 10.14 12.84 -46.70
C SER A 273 11.00 13.99 -46.16
N GLY A 274 12.27 13.73 -45.79
CA GLY A 274 13.15 14.74 -45.21
C GLY A 274 12.72 15.21 -43.82
N LEU A 275 11.88 14.45 -43.10
CA LEU A 275 11.34 14.82 -41.77
C LEU A 275 12.42 15.22 -40.74
N ASN A 276 13.61 14.64 -40.86
CA ASN A 276 14.78 14.93 -40.02
C ASN A 276 15.38 16.33 -40.24
N GLN A 277 15.02 17.03 -41.32
CA GLN A 277 15.43 18.41 -41.58
C GLN A 277 14.50 19.41 -40.90
N THR A 278 13.29 18.98 -40.52
CA THR A 278 12.23 19.85 -39.97
C THR A 278 12.02 19.67 -38.48
N ILE A 279 12.30 18.47 -37.94
CA ILE A 279 12.08 18.13 -36.52
C ILE A 279 13.41 17.71 -35.89
N ASP A 280 13.71 18.30 -34.73
CA ASP A 280 14.88 17.95 -33.92
C ASP A 280 14.93 16.44 -33.59
N MET A 281 16.13 15.87 -33.70
CA MET A 281 16.39 14.44 -33.52
C MET A 281 15.95 13.92 -32.13
N VAL A 282 16.15 14.73 -31.09
CA VAL A 282 15.83 14.39 -29.70
C VAL A 282 14.31 14.37 -29.51
N ILE A 283 13.59 15.31 -30.15
CA ILE A 283 12.12 15.31 -30.20
C ILE A 283 11.59 14.09 -30.93
N LEU A 284 12.16 13.74 -32.10
CA LEU A 284 11.78 12.54 -32.85
C LEU A 284 11.97 11.26 -32.01
N LEU A 285 13.05 11.16 -31.24
CA LEU A 285 13.29 10.03 -30.34
C LEU A 285 12.28 9.98 -29.18
N ALA A 286 11.93 11.12 -28.57
CA ALA A 286 10.92 11.19 -27.51
C ALA A 286 9.52 10.79 -28.04
N LEU A 287 9.18 11.26 -29.24
CA LEU A 287 7.96 10.87 -29.96
C LEU A 287 7.95 9.38 -30.28
N PHE A 288 9.03 8.87 -30.86
CA PHE A 288 9.20 7.44 -31.19
C PHE A 288 9.00 6.57 -29.95
N HIS A 289 9.67 6.92 -28.85
CA HIS A 289 9.56 6.19 -27.58
C HIS A 289 8.12 6.17 -27.04
N THR A 290 7.44 7.31 -27.09
CA THR A 290 6.05 7.43 -26.67
C THR A 290 5.12 6.62 -27.56
N LEU A 291 5.33 6.69 -28.88
CA LEU A 291 4.47 6.07 -29.87
C LEU A 291 4.52 4.54 -29.78
N PHE A 292 5.70 3.92 -29.72
CA PHE A 292 5.75 2.45 -29.65
C PHE A 292 5.21 1.91 -28.32
N ASN A 293 5.35 2.64 -27.21
CA ASN A 293 4.74 2.25 -25.93
C ASN A 293 3.21 2.35 -25.99
N VAL A 294 2.67 3.44 -26.53
CA VAL A 294 1.21 3.61 -26.69
C VAL A 294 0.62 2.55 -27.62
N LEU A 295 1.25 2.30 -28.78
CA LEU A 295 0.85 1.22 -29.69
C LEU A 295 0.94 -0.15 -29.02
N GLY A 296 2.00 -0.39 -28.26
CA GLY A 296 2.15 -1.59 -27.46
C GLY A 296 1.03 -1.79 -26.45
N VAL A 297 0.59 -0.73 -25.76
CA VAL A 297 -0.59 -0.79 -24.87
C VAL A 297 -1.86 -1.10 -25.67
N LEU A 298 -2.07 -0.47 -26.83
CA LEU A 298 -3.25 -0.72 -27.66
C LEU A 298 -3.34 -2.20 -28.10
N ILE A 299 -2.21 -2.79 -28.50
CA ILE A 299 -2.12 -4.22 -28.88
C ILE A 299 -2.30 -5.13 -27.66
N MET A 300 -1.66 -4.80 -26.54
CA MET A 300 -1.73 -5.61 -25.33
C MET A 300 -3.08 -5.51 -24.62
N TRP A 301 -3.86 -4.46 -24.85
CA TRP A 301 -5.15 -4.25 -24.19
C TRP A 301 -6.12 -5.45 -24.36
N PRO A 302 -6.43 -5.93 -25.58
CA PRO A 302 -7.26 -7.13 -25.77
C PRO A 302 -6.57 -8.42 -25.26
N ILE A 303 -5.24 -8.49 -25.32
CA ILE A 303 -4.43 -9.65 -24.87
C ILE A 303 -4.37 -9.74 -23.33
N THR A 304 -4.69 -8.67 -22.63
CA THR A 304 -4.50 -8.57 -21.18
C THR A 304 -5.31 -9.60 -20.41
N THR A 305 -6.58 -9.81 -20.75
CA THR A 305 -7.42 -10.81 -20.07
C THR A 305 -6.88 -12.24 -20.24
N PRO A 306 -6.66 -12.75 -21.46
CA PRO A 306 -6.12 -14.10 -21.63
C PRO A 306 -4.72 -14.26 -21.02
N MET A 307 -3.87 -13.23 -21.09
CA MET A 307 -2.56 -13.25 -20.43
C MET A 307 -2.71 -13.38 -18.90
N VAL A 308 -3.59 -12.60 -18.28
CA VAL A 308 -3.83 -12.65 -16.84
C VAL A 308 -4.36 -14.01 -16.39
N GLU A 309 -5.23 -14.63 -17.17
CA GLU A 309 -5.76 -15.98 -16.89
C GLU A 309 -4.66 -17.04 -17.03
N PHE A 310 -3.88 -16.99 -18.11
CA PHE A 310 -2.70 -17.84 -18.30
C PHE A 310 -1.72 -17.73 -17.13
N LEU A 311 -1.40 -16.51 -16.68
CA LEU A 311 -0.49 -16.27 -15.58
C LEU A 311 -1.06 -16.77 -14.23
N LYS A 312 -2.36 -16.64 -14.01
CA LYS A 312 -3.02 -17.21 -12.82
C LYS A 312 -2.91 -18.74 -12.79
N ALA A 313 -3.12 -19.40 -13.94
CA ALA A 313 -2.99 -20.85 -14.06
C ALA A 313 -1.53 -21.31 -13.92
N ARG A 314 -0.59 -20.64 -14.59
CA ARG A 314 0.84 -21.00 -14.62
C ARG A 314 1.54 -20.80 -13.28
N PHE A 315 1.20 -19.71 -12.61
CA PHE A 315 1.68 -19.39 -11.27
C PHE A 315 0.53 -19.55 -10.31
N SER A 316 0.05 -20.78 -10.17
CA SER A 316 -0.93 -21.14 -9.15
C SER A 316 -0.52 -20.59 -7.79
N ARG A 317 -1.51 -20.27 -6.94
CA ARG A 317 -1.25 -20.18 -5.50
C ARG A 317 -0.82 -21.60 -5.12
N GLY A 318 0.49 -21.87 -5.12
CA GLY A 318 1.00 -23.10 -4.49
C GLY A 318 0.34 -23.17 -3.12
N ASP A 319 -0.23 -24.34 -2.81
CA ASP A 319 -1.20 -24.60 -1.76
C ASP A 319 -1.16 -23.59 -0.63
N GLU A 320 -2.35 -23.15 -0.22
CA GLU A 320 -2.61 -22.34 0.95
C GLU A 320 -1.84 -22.87 2.16
N ASP A 321 -0.60 -22.44 2.30
CA ASP A 321 0.09 -22.45 3.57
C ASP A 321 -0.64 -21.36 4.36
N LEU A 322 -1.77 -21.74 5.00
CA LEU A 322 -2.56 -20.87 5.87
C LEU A 322 -1.66 -20.14 6.88
N ALA A 323 -0.46 -20.69 7.14
CA ALA A 323 0.60 -20.12 7.97
C ALA A 323 1.41 -18.98 7.33
N LYS A 324 1.20 -18.64 6.05
CA LYS A 324 1.83 -17.47 5.41
C LYS A 324 0.91 -16.27 5.41
N ALA A 325 1.50 -15.10 5.67
CA ALA A 325 0.79 -13.84 5.55
C ALA A 325 0.28 -13.65 4.12
N ARG A 326 -0.98 -13.24 3.97
CA ARG A 326 -1.60 -13.05 2.65
C ARG A 326 -1.38 -11.63 2.14
N TYR A 327 -1.50 -10.65 3.02
CA TYR A 327 -1.49 -9.23 2.65
C TYR A 327 -0.15 -8.54 2.89
N LEU A 328 0.72 -9.12 3.72
CA LEU A 328 1.99 -8.52 4.10
C LEU A 328 3.05 -8.76 3.02
N ASP A 329 3.55 -7.69 2.40
CA ASP A 329 4.65 -7.74 1.43
C ASP A 329 5.72 -6.71 1.78
N LYS A 330 7.00 -7.10 1.78
CA LYS A 330 8.12 -6.19 2.08
C LYS A 330 8.17 -4.94 1.18
N ASN A 331 7.67 -5.04 -0.05
CA ASN A 331 7.70 -3.98 -1.05
C ASN A 331 6.71 -2.84 -0.74
N ILE A 332 5.68 -3.10 0.07
CA ILE A 332 4.73 -2.06 0.47
C ILE A 332 5.24 -1.21 1.64
N LEU A 333 6.33 -1.64 2.31
CA LEU A 333 6.93 -0.92 3.43
C LEU A 333 7.40 0.49 3.04
N GLU A 334 7.81 0.68 1.78
CA GLU A 334 8.19 2.00 1.24
C GLU A 334 7.01 2.98 1.15
N THR A 335 5.76 2.52 1.36
CA THR A 335 4.56 3.36 1.40
C THR A 335 3.77 3.12 2.69
N PRO A 336 4.16 3.78 3.81
CA PRO A 336 3.64 3.44 5.14
C PRO A 336 2.11 3.43 5.32
N PRO A 337 1.34 4.40 4.78
CA PRO A 337 -0.13 4.35 4.92
C PRO A 337 -0.75 3.07 4.33
N LEU A 338 -0.16 2.54 3.26
CA LEU A 338 -0.63 1.34 2.58
C LEU A 338 -0.11 0.07 3.25
N ALA A 339 1.08 0.12 3.83
CA ALA A 339 1.57 -0.94 4.71
C ALA A 339 0.69 -1.12 5.95
N ILE A 340 0.18 -0.02 6.52
CA ILE A 340 -0.80 -0.06 7.60
C ILE A 340 -2.09 -0.73 7.14
N ASP A 341 -2.63 -0.36 5.97
CA ASP A 341 -3.84 -0.99 5.43
C ASP A 341 -3.65 -2.51 5.21
N ALA A 342 -2.51 -2.92 4.63
CA ALA A 342 -2.17 -4.32 4.46
C ALA A 342 -2.09 -5.08 5.79
N MET A 343 -1.52 -4.45 6.83
CA MET A 343 -1.47 -4.99 8.19
C MET A 343 -2.87 -5.14 8.79
N THR A 344 -3.73 -4.13 8.62
CA THR A 344 -5.13 -4.15 9.08
C THR A 344 -5.90 -5.27 8.39
N ARG A 345 -5.74 -5.49 7.08
CA ARG A 345 -6.36 -6.61 6.36
C ARG A 345 -5.87 -7.98 6.86
N GLU A 346 -4.59 -8.10 7.17
CA GLU A 346 -4.04 -9.34 7.76
C GLU A 346 -4.60 -9.58 9.16
N LEU A 347 -4.76 -8.54 9.98
CA LEU A 347 -5.41 -8.64 11.29
C LEU A 347 -6.90 -9.00 11.18
N SER A 348 -7.63 -8.45 10.20
CA SER A 348 -9.03 -8.81 9.87
C SER A 348 -9.12 -10.30 9.52
N ARG A 349 -8.19 -10.81 8.71
CA ARG A 349 -8.09 -12.25 8.41
C ARG A 349 -7.83 -13.10 9.65
N VAL A 350 -6.88 -12.68 10.50
CA VAL A 350 -6.58 -13.36 11.76
C VAL A 350 -7.78 -13.34 12.71
N SER A 351 -8.57 -12.25 12.72
CA SER A 351 -9.83 -12.17 13.49
C SER A 351 -10.81 -13.27 13.07
N ARG A 352 -11.08 -13.41 11.76
CA ARG A 352 -11.97 -14.47 11.24
C ARG A 352 -11.46 -15.87 11.61
N MET A 353 -10.16 -16.11 11.47
CA MET A 353 -9.54 -17.40 11.85
C MET A 353 -9.67 -17.68 13.35
N ALA A 354 -9.34 -16.72 14.21
CA ALA A 354 -9.40 -16.85 15.66
C ALA A 354 -10.84 -17.04 16.15
N SER A 355 -11.81 -16.28 15.63
CA SER A 355 -13.23 -16.44 15.97
C SER A 355 -13.80 -17.77 15.48
N THR A 356 -13.38 -18.26 14.31
CA THR A 356 -13.81 -19.57 13.79
C THR A 356 -13.24 -20.70 14.63
N LEU A 357 -11.95 -20.64 14.93
CA LEU A 357 -11.26 -21.60 15.80
C LEU A 357 -11.89 -21.65 17.20
N ALA A 358 -12.18 -20.49 17.77
CA ALA A 358 -12.83 -20.37 19.08
C ALA A 358 -14.23 -21.00 19.08
N LYS A 359 -15.04 -20.72 18.04
CA LYS A 359 -16.37 -21.34 17.90
C LYS A 359 -16.25 -22.86 17.82
N GLN A 360 -15.33 -23.37 17.00
CA GLN A 360 -15.05 -24.80 16.89
C GLN A 360 -14.64 -25.41 18.23
N ALA A 361 -13.72 -24.78 18.97
CA ALA A 361 -13.27 -25.27 20.28
C ALA A 361 -14.39 -25.31 21.33
N ILE A 362 -15.32 -24.35 21.30
CA ILE A 362 -16.45 -24.30 22.23
C ILE A 362 -17.53 -25.33 21.86
N SER A 363 -17.77 -25.53 20.56
CA SER A 363 -18.74 -26.51 20.03
C SER A 363 -18.19 -27.93 19.94
N ALA A 364 -16.90 -28.15 20.20
CA ALA A 364 -16.25 -29.44 20.14
C ALA A 364 -16.75 -30.33 21.28
N GLU A 365 -17.86 -31.03 21.06
CA GLU A 365 -18.23 -32.17 21.91
C GLU A 365 -17.36 -33.40 21.58
N THR A 366 -16.75 -33.43 20.37
CA THR A 366 -15.86 -34.51 19.85
C THR A 366 -14.92 -34.03 18.71
N SER A 367 -14.42 -32.80 18.73
CA SER A 367 -13.53 -32.32 17.63
C SER A 367 -12.10 -32.85 17.73
N ASP A 368 -11.47 -33.04 16.56
CA ASP A 368 -10.05 -33.33 16.38
C ASP A 368 -9.16 -32.27 17.07
N SER A 369 -8.76 -32.54 18.32
CA SER A 369 -7.92 -31.66 19.12
C SER A 369 -6.59 -31.34 18.43
N ALA A 370 -6.09 -32.25 17.58
CA ALA A 370 -4.89 -32.00 16.79
C ALA A 370 -5.16 -30.94 15.71
N HIS A 371 -6.33 -30.95 15.06
CA HIS A 371 -6.73 -29.91 14.12
C HIS A 371 -6.79 -28.53 14.79
N ILE A 372 -7.45 -28.40 15.95
CA ILE A 372 -7.58 -27.12 16.67
C ILE A 372 -6.20 -26.60 17.09
N ARG A 373 -5.34 -27.48 17.62
CA ARG A 373 -3.95 -27.11 17.97
C ARG A 373 -3.13 -26.68 16.76
N SER A 374 -3.27 -27.36 15.63
CA SER A 374 -2.61 -27.00 14.37
C SER A 374 -3.05 -25.60 13.89
N GLN A 375 -4.35 -25.31 13.91
CA GLN A 375 -4.88 -23.98 13.56
C GLN A 375 -4.41 -22.89 14.52
N ALA A 376 -4.34 -23.18 15.83
CA ALA A 376 -3.79 -22.24 16.81
C ALA A 376 -2.31 -21.90 16.53
N GLN A 377 -1.51 -22.91 16.16
CA GLN A 377 -0.11 -22.69 15.76
C GLN A 377 0.01 -21.87 14.48
N ILE A 378 -0.87 -22.09 13.51
CA ILE A 378 -0.96 -21.28 12.28
C ILE A 378 -1.23 -19.82 12.63
N ILE A 379 -2.22 -19.52 13.48
CA ILE A 379 -2.53 -18.16 13.94
C ILE A 379 -1.32 -17.52 14.63
N ASN A 380 -0.65 -18.24 15.52
CA ASN A 380 0.54 -17.73 16.21
C ASN A 380 1.68 -17.39 15.23
N LYS A 381 1.93 -18.22 14.21
CA LYS A 381 2.92 -17.93 13.15
C LYS A 381 2.58 -16.64 12.40
N LEU A 382 1.31 -16.44 12.06
CA LEU A 382 0.85 -15.21 11.39
C LEU A 382 1.04 -13.97 12.26
N ILE A 383 0.76 -14.07 13.55
CA ILE A 383 0.95 -12.97 14.51
C ILE A 383 2.42 -12.59 14.63
N VAL A 384 3.33 -13.58 14.60
CA VAL A 384 4.78 -13.34 14.55
C VAL A 384 5.17 -12.62 13.25
N GLU A 385 4.64 -13.01 12.09
CA GLU A 385 4.89 -12.33 10.82
C GLU A 385 4.34 -10.90 10.80
N ILE A 386 3.14 -10.67 11.34
CA ILE A 386 2.57 -9.32 11.55
C ILE A 386 3.51 -8.49 12.45
N GLY A 387 4.05 -9.08 13.52
CA GLY A 387 5.01 -8.42 14.41
C GLY A 387 6.31 -8.02 13.70
N LYS A 388 6.90 -8.92 12.89
CA LYS A 388 8.09 -8.63 12.07
C LYS A 388 7.82 -7.53 11.05
N PHE A 389 6.67 -7.56 10.39
CA PHE A 389 6.27 -6.54 9.43
C PHE A 389 6.10 -5.18 10.11
N ASN A 390 5.43 -5.16 11.27
CA ASN A 390 5.23 -3.96 12.08
C ASN A 390 6.56 -3.34 12.54
N GLN A 391 7.53 -4.17 12.94
CA GLN A 391 8.88 -3.71 13.31
C GLN A 391 9.61 -3.06 12.12
N LYS A 392 9.55 -3.66 10.92
CA LYS A 392 10.16 -3.09 9.71
C LYS A 392 9.46 -1.80 9.27
N LEU A 393 8.16 -1.71 9.46
CA LEU A 393 7.38 -0.50 9.21
C LEU A 393 7.77 0.62 10.16
N ALA A 394 8.02 0.32 11.44
CA ALA A 394 8.49 1.28 12.43
C ALA A 394 9.87 1.90 12.10
N GLN A 395 10.67 1.21 11.28
CA GLN A 395 11.98 1.69 10.83
C GLN A 395 11.89 2.64 9.63
N GLN A 396 10.70 2.80 9.04
CA GLN A 396 10.47 3.76 7.95
C GLN A 396 10.22 5.16 8.50
N GLN A 397 10.31 6.17 7.64
CA GLN A 397 9.88 7.53 7.99
C GLN A 397 8.34 7.56 8.05
N LEU A 398 7.78 7.52 9.26
CA LEU A 398 6.34 7.52 9.53
C LEU A 398 5.84 8.93 9.83
N SER A 399 4.57 9.21 9.48
CA SER A 399 3.85 10.34 10.09
C SER A 399 3.56 10.05 11.55
N GLU A 400 3.32 11.10 12.35
CA GLU A 400 2.91 10.97 13.75
C GLU A 400 1.68 10.08 13.91
N GLU A 401 0.64 10.31 13.09
CA GLU A 401 -0.57 9.47 13.05
C GLU A 401 -0.26 7.99 12.74
N SER A 402 0.65 7.72 11.80
CA SER A 402 1.03 6.35 11.46
C SER A 402 1.72 5.67 12.63
N SER A 403 2.59 6.39 13.34
CA SER A 403 3.36 5.86 14.49
C SER A 403 2.45 5.35 15.63
N GLU A 404 1.33 6.03 15.89
CA GLU A 404 0.37 5.63 16.93
C GLU A 404 -0.41 4.34 16.61
N ILE A 405 -0.53 3.99 15.33
CA ILE A 405 -1.29 2.82 14.88
C ILE A 405 -0.51 1.52 15.19
N LEU A 406 0.82 1.54 15.08
CA LEU A 406 1.66 0.34 15.20
C LEU A 406 1.54 -0.36 16.57
N PRO A 407 1.57 0.34 17.73
CA PRO A 407 1.33 -0.30 19.04
C PRO A 407 -0.08 -0.88 19.19
N SER A 408 -1.07 -0.21 18.62
CA SER A 408 -2.48 -0.63 18.65
C SER A 408 -2.68 -1.92 17.85
N ALA A 409 -2.05 -2.02 16.68
CA ALA A 409 -2.04 -3.24 15.86
C ALA A 409 -1.46 -4.44 16.61
N MET A 410 -0.34 -4.25 17.33
CA MET A 410 0.24 -5.31 18.17
C MET A 410 -0.64 -5.70 19.34
N ARG A 411 -1.34 -4.74 19.94
CA ARG A 411 -2.29 -5.01 21.02
C ARG A 411 -3.41 -5.93 20.54
N ILE A 412 -3.98 -5.64 19.37
CA ILE A 412 -5.05 -6.45 18.76
C ILE A 412 -4.51 -7.84 18.37
N ALA A 413 -3.34 -7.91 17.75
CA ALA A 413 -2.69 -9.18 17.42
C ALA A 413 -2.53 -10.08 18.66
N ARG A 414 -2.13 -9.52 19.81
CA ARG A 414 -2.04 -10.29 21.06
C ARG A 414 -3.37 -10.85 21.53
N TYR A 415 -4.47 -10.11 21.40
CA TYR A 415 -5.80 -10.62 21.76
C TYR A 415 -6.20 -11.81 20.89
N PHE A 416 -5.94 -11.75 19.58
CA PHE A 416 -6.18 -12.91 18.70
C PHE A 416 -5.28 -14.10 19.03
N ASN A 417 -4.02 -13.86 19.42
CA ASN A 417 -3.13 -14.95 19.86
C ASN A 417 -3.69 -15.64 21.10
N GLU A 418 -4.16 -14.85 22.05
CA GLU A 418 -4.72 -15.36 23.29
C GLU A 418 -6.04 -16.12 23.04
N MET A 419 -6.89 -15.66 22.12
CA MET A 419 -8.06 -16.43 21.67
C MET A 419 -7.66 -17.79 21.10
N ALA A 420 -6.65 -17.84 20.23
CA ALA A 420 -6.15 -19.08 19.66
C ALA A 420 -5.56 -20.02 20.72
N ARG A 421 -4.78 -19.48 21.66
CA ARG A 421 -4.22 -20.23 22.79
C ARG A 421 -5.31 -20.81 23.69
N LEU A 422 -6.30 -20.00 24.09
CA LEU A 422 -7.44 -20.44 24.90
C LEU A 422 -8.27 -21.51 24.18
N SER A 423 -8.46 -21.36 22.86
CA SER A 423 -9.14 -22.39 22.04
C SER A 423 -8.42 -23.73 22.12
N GLY A 424 -7.09 -23.74 22.08
CA GLY A 424 -6.29 -24.96 22.24
C GLY A 424 -6.41 -25.62 23.62
N LEU A 425 -6.62 -24.83 24.68
CA LEU A 425 -6.83 -25.32 26.05
C LEU A 425 -8.26 -25.81 26.29
N ILE A 426 -9.28 -25.15 25.73
CA ILE A 426 -10.69 -25.51 25.93
C ILE A 426 -10.97 -26.96 25.49
N VAL A 427 -10.30 -27.41 24.44
CA VAL A 427 -10.51 -28.75 23.88
C VAL A 427 -10.04 -29.86 24.82
N ASP A 428 -9.05 -29.60 25.69
CA ASP A 428 -8.56 -30.57 26.66
C ASP A 428 -9.65 -30.97 27.69
N TYR A 429 -10.71 -30.16 27.82
CA TYR A 429 -11.83 -30.40 28.73
C TYR A 429 -13.07 -30.96 28.02
N SER A 430 -13.05 -31.15 26.69
CA SER A 430 -14.22 -31.56 25.89
C SER A 430 -14.80 -32.92 26.31
N GLU A 431 -13.94 -33.92 26.52
CA GLU A 431 -14.36 -35.24 27.00
C GLU A 431 -15.00 -35.16 28.39
N ARG A 432 -14.46 -34.33 29.28
CA ARG A 432 -14.99 -34.16 30.65
C ARG A 432 -16.38 -33.57 30.66
N PHE A 433 -16.68 -32.62 29.77
CA PHE A 433 -18.04 -32.07 29.65
C PHE A 433 -19.09 -33.14 29.31
N SER A 434 -18.73 -34.14 28.51
CA SER A 434 -19.65 -35.23 28.13
C SER A 434 -19.96 -36.18 29.29
N GLN A 435 -19.11 -36.21 30.31
CA GLN A 435 -19.21 -37.11 31.46
C GLN A 435 -19.95 -36.50 32.66
N ILE A 436 -20.16 -35.18 32.67
CA ILE A 436 -20.90 -34.49 33.73
C ILE A 436 -22.35 -35.02 33.75
N SER A 437 -22.73 -35.67 34.85
CA SER A 437 -24.07 -36.26 35.00
C SER A 437 -25.14 -35.25 35.47
N ASP A 438 -24.74 -34.11 36.03
CA ASP A 438 -25.66 -33.09 36.54
C ASP A 438 -26.30 -32.28 35.40
N SER A 439 -27.61 -32.51 35.17
CA SER A 439 -28.37 -31.87 34.08
C SER A 439 -28.45 -30.34 34.19
N ASN A 440 -28.46 -29.78 35.40
CA ASN A 440 -28.49 -28.33 35.59
C ASN A 440 -27.17 -27.69 35.14
N THR A 441 -26.05 -28.30 35.52
CA THR A 441 -24.70 -27.89 35.11
C THR A 441 -24.53 -27.99 33.59
N GLN A 442 -25.01 -29.07 32.95
CA GLN A 442 -25.00 -29.19 31.49
C GLN A 442 -25.76 -28.06 30.78
N LYS A 443 -26.98 -27.72 31.25
CA LYS A 443 -27.77 -26.61 30.69
C LYS A 443 -27.05 -25.28 30.83
N ASP A 444 -26.45 -25.07 31.99
CA ASP A 444 -25.68 -23.87 32.30
C ASP A 444 -24.48 -23.69 31.37
N ILE A 445 -23.71 -24.76 31.16
CA ILE A 445 -22.59 -24.79 30.22
C ILE A 445 -23.08 -24.46 28.81
N TYR A 446 -24.15 -25.12 28.34
CA TYR A 446 -24.73 -24.87 27.02
C TYR A 446 -25.13 -23.39 26.82
N GLU A 447 -25.75 -22.77 27.82
CA GLU A 447 -26.09 -21.35 27.77
C GLU A 447 -24.85 -20.45 27.73
N LEU A 448 -23.80 -20.75 28.50
CA LEU A 448 -22.54 -20.01 28.46
C LEU A 448 -21.89 -20.10 27.08
N LYS A 449 -21.82 -21.31 26.52
CA LYS A 449 -21.31 -21.56 25.15
C LYS A 449 -22.08 -20.73 24.14
N LYS A 450 -23.42 -20.73 24.21
CA LYS A 450 -24.30 -19.96 23.32
C LYS A 450 -24.07 -18.44 23.43
N ILE A 451 -23.91 -17.90 24.64
CA ILE A 451 -23.59 -16.46 24.83
C ILE A 451 -22.20 -16.15 24.28
N THR A 452 -21.23 -17.02 24.48
CA THR A 452 -19.86 -16.84 23.98
C THR A 452 -19.81 -16.87 22.46
N THR A 453 -20.54 -17.76 21.80
CA THR A 453 -20.67 -17.76 20.32
C THR A 453 -21.24 -16.44 19.81
N LYS A 454 -22.30 -15.91 20.46
CA LYS A 454 -22.84 -14.58 20.12
C LYS A 454 -21.82 -13.47 20.31
N MET A 455 -21.01 -13.54 21.37
CA MET A 455 -19.92 -12.59 21.61
C MET A 455 -18.88 -12.63 20.49
N LEU A 456 -18.49 -13.85 20.06
CA LEU A 456 -17.52 -14.04 18.98
C LEU A 456 -18.02 -13.52 17.64
N ASP A 457 -19.30 -13.74 17.33
CA ASP A 457 -19.91 -13.22 16.11
C ASP A 457 -20.02 -11.68 16.15
N ALA A 458 -20.41 -11.10 17.28
CA ALA A 458 -20.52 -9.65 17.45
C ALA A 458 -19.16 -8.91 17.44
N ALA A 459 -18.11 -9.57 17.92
CA ALA A 459 -16.75 -9.02 17.92
C ALA A 459 -15.93 -9.37 16.67
N MET A 460 -16.43 -10.23 15.79
CA MET A 460 -15.72 -10.62 14.58
C MET A 460 -15.53 -9.42 13.66
N ILE A 461 -14.28 -9.23 13.26
CA ILE A 461 -13.86 -8.11 12.44
C ILE A 461 -13.83 -8.60 10.99
N ASP A 462 -14.62 -7.96 10.14
CA ASP A 462 -14.67 -8.24 8.71
C ASP A 462 -14.66 -6.94 7.91
N ASP A 463 -14.31 -7.03 6.62
CA ASP A 463 -14.08 -5.85 5.78
C ASP A 463 -15.38 -5.01 5.56
N ASP A 464 -16.56 -5.61 5.79
CA ASP A 464 -17.88 -4.99 5.66
C ASP A 464 -18.65 -4.81 6.99
N SER A 465 -18.08 -5.20 8.15
CA SER A 465 -18.82 -5.20 9.42
C SER A 465 -18.71 -3.86 10.18
N HIS A 466 -19.85 -3.20 10.41
CA HIS A 466 -19.93 -2.11 11.39
C HIS A 466 -19.92 -2.70 12.80
N ILE A 467 -18.75 -2.70 13.43
CA ILE A 467 -18.59 -3.15 14.81
C ILE A 467 -19.19 -2.11 15.76
N SER A 468 -20.29 -2.47 16.42
CA SER A 468 -20.85 -1.67 17.52
C SER A 468 -20.16 -2.03 18.84
N SER A 469 -19.30 -1.14 19.33
CA SER A 469 -18.66 -1.26 20.65
C SER A 469 -19.69 -1.34 21.79
N SER A 470 -20.88 -0.77 21.59
CA SER A 470 -21.97 -0.85 22.58
C SER A 470 -22.62 -2.23 22.66
N GLU A 471 -22.74 -2.94 21.54
CA GLU A 471 -23.38 -4.26 21.51
C GLU A 471 -22.47 -5.33 22.09
N THR A 472 -21.21 -5.36 21.66
CA THR A 472 -20.18 -6.27 22.19
C THR A 472 -20.05 -6.15 23.71
N ARG A 473 -20.10 -4.92 24.25
CA ARG A 473 -20.04 -4.67 25.70
C ARG A 473 -21.29 -5.16 26.46
N LYS A 474 -22.49 -5.04 25.87
CA LYS A 474 -23.72 -5.60 26.45
C LYS A 474 -23.66 -7.13 26.50
N VAL A 475 -23.16 -7.77 25.45
CA VAL A 475 -23.00 -9.23 25.41
C VAL A 475 -21.96 -9.68 26.43
N LEU A 476 -20.84 -8.96 26.58
CA LEU A 476 -19.83 -9.26 27.60
C LEU A 476 -20.40 -9.20 29.02
N HIS A 477 -21.23 -8.19 29.34
CA HIS A 477 -21.88 -8.11 30.66
C HIS A 477 -22.81 -9.30 30.94
N LYS A 478 -23.53 -9.79 29.91
CA LYS A 478 -24.35 -11.00 30.03
C LYS A 478 -23.48 -12.25 30.23
N LEU A 479 -22.34 -12.31 29.54
CA LEU A 479 -21.38 -13.41 29.66
C LEU A 479 -20.79 -13.47 31.08
N GLU A 480 -20.33 -12.34 31.62
CA GLU A 480 -19.80 -12.23 32.99
C GLU A 480 -20.83 -12.67 34.03
N LYS A 481 -22.06 -12.13 33.96
CA LYS A 481 -23.15 -12.52 34.88
C LYS A 481 -23.44 -14.02 34.82
N LYS A 482 -23.47 -14.60 33.62
CA LYS A 482 -23.71 -16.04 33.46
C LYS A 482 -22.54 -16.84 34.03
N TYR A 483 -21.29 -16.47 33.73
CA TYR A 483 -20.10 -17.11 34.28
C TYR A 483 -20.09 -17.15 35.81
N GLN A 484 -20.34 -16.02 36.48
CA GLN A 484 -20.38 -15.97 37.95
C GLN A 484 -21.48 -16.87 38.54
N LYS A 485 -22.66 -16.92 37.91
CA LYS A 485 -23.76 -17.79 38.33
C LYS A 485 -23.40 -19.28 38.22
N ILE A 486 -22.83 -19.69 37.08
CA ILE A 486 -22.42 -21.08 36.87
C ILE A 486 -21.29 -21.46 37.83
N LYS A 487 -20.31 -20.57 38.01
CA LYS A 487 -19.22 -20.77 38.97
C LYS A 487 -19.75 -21.11 40.36
N GLN A 488 -20.75 -20.37 40.85
CA GLN A 488 -21.37 -20.66 42.14
C GLN A 488 -22.08 -22.01 42.13
N HIS A 489 -22.87 -22.31 41.09
CA HIS A 489 -23.57 -23.60 40.97
C HIS A 489 -22.61 -24.81 40.97
N VAL A 490 -21.45 -24.69 40.31
CA VAL A 490 -20.42 -25.74 40.28
C VAL A 490 -19.84 -25.95 41.67
N LEU A 491 -19.49 -24.88 42.38
CA LEU A 491 -18.99 -24.96 43.76
C LEU A 491 -20.02 -25.61 44.70
N ASP A 492 -21.29 -25.22 44.59
CA ASP A 492 -22.38 -25.81 45.39
C ASP A 492 -22.58 -27.29 45.07
N ALA A 493 -22.44 -27.68 43.79
CA ALA A 493 -22.54 -29.08 43.36
C ALA A 493 -21.38 -29.94 43.91
N MET A 494 -20.17 -29.38 43.98
CA MET A 494 -19.01 -30.03 44.61
C MET A 494 -19.24 -30.26 46.12
N ILE A 495 -19.71 -29.23 46.83
CA ILE A 495 -20.00 -29.32 48.28
C ILE A 495 -21.12 -30.34 48.55
N ALA A 496 -22.13 -30.38 47.69
CA ALA A 496 -23.25 -31.32 47.79
C ALA A 496 -22.90 -32.76 47.35
N GLY A 497 -21.66 -33.02 46.90
CA GLY A 497 -21.24 -34.34 46.42
C GLY A 497 -21.87 -34.78 45.10
N ARG A 498 -22.48 -33.86 44.35
CA ARG A 498 -23.04 -34.13 43.00
C ARG A 498 -21.97 -34.09 41.90
N LEU A 499 -20.82 -33.50 42.20
CA LEU A 499 -19.66 -33.39 41.32
C LEU A 499 -18.41 -33.68 42.14
N SER A 500 -17.46 -34.46 41.62
CA SER A 500 -16.21 -34.70 42.32
C SER A 500 -15.32 -33.44 42.34
N PRO A 501 -14.36 -33.32 43.29
CA PRO A 501 -13.45 -32.18 43.35
C PRO A 501 -12.59 -31.99 42.09
N ASP A 502 -12.16 -33.08 41.46
CA ASP A 502 -11.38 -33.09 40.24
C ASP A 502 -12.21 -32.71 39.00
N GLU A 503 -13.44 -33.21 38.87
CA GLU A 503 -14.36 -32.77 37.82
C GLU A 503 -14.72 -31.28 37.97
N GLY A 504 -14.94 -30.82 39.20
CA GLY A 504 -15.26 -29.43 39.49
C GLY A 504 -14.14 -28.46 39.19
N THR A 505 -12.89 -28.83 39.47
CA THR A 505 -11.73 -28.00 39.17
C THR A 505 -11.56 -27.82 37.66
N ASP A 506 -11.58 -28.92 36.90
CA ASP A 506 -11.48 -28.89 35.44
C ASP A 506 -12.62 -28.11 34.79
N LEU A 507 -13.83 -28.26 35.31
CA LEU A 507 -14.99 -27.51 34.84
C LEU A 507 -14.81 -26.01 35.08
N LEU A 508 -14.37 -25.60 36.27
CA LEU A 508 -14.11 -24.19 36.59
C LEU A 508 -13.01 -23.59 35.69
N ASP A 509 -11.95 -24.35 35.42
CA ASP A 509 -10.87 -23.92 34.53
C ASP A 509 -11.35 -23.73 33.09
N SER A 510 -12.16 -24.66 32.56
CA SER A 510 -12.74 -24.51 31.23
C SER A 510 -13.74 -23.35 31.14
N LEU A 511 -14.62 -23.18 32.13
CA LEU A 511 -15.53 -22.04 32.22
C LEU A 511 -14.77 -20.71 32.24
N SER A 512 -13.67 -20.64 32.98
CA SER A 512 -12.76 -19.48 33.01
C SER A 512 -12.11 -19.23 31.66
N HIS A 513 -11.67 -20.28 30.95
CA HIS A 513 -11.13 -20.14 29.59
C HIS A 513 -12.16 -19.64 28.57
N ILE A 514 -13.38 -20.18 28.60
CA ILE A 514 -14.51 -19.74 27.75
C ILE A 514 -14.85 -18.27 28.03
N HIS A 515 -14.92 -17.88 29.31
CA HIS A 515 -15.16 -16.49 29.72
C HIS A 515 -14.07 -15.54 29.20
N ARG A 516 -12.80 -15.86 29.48
CA ARG A 516 -11.64 -15.08 29.02
C ARG A 516 -11.59 -14.97 27.50
N LEU A 517 -12.01 -15.99 26.78
CA LEU A 517 -12.07 -15.98 25.33
C LEU A 517 -13.03 -14.89 24.83
N GLY A 518 -14.23 -14.79 25.44
CA GLY A 518 -15.19 -13.71 25.17
C GLY A 518 -14.63 -12.32 25.49
N GLU A 519 -13.87 -12.18 26.59
CA GLU A 519 -13.19 -10.91 26.90
C GLU A 519 -12.16 -10.52 25.85
N GLN A 520 -11.34 -11.46 25.36
CA GLN A 520 -10.33 -11.14 24.35
C GLN A 520 -10.98 -10.73 23.03
N ALA A 521 -12.10 -11.38 22.67
CA ALA A 521 -12.89 -10.99 21.51
C ALA A 521 -13.39 -9.55 21.65
N GLU A 522 -14.01 -9.18 22.80
CA GLU A 522 -14.44 -7.79 23.07
C GLU A 522 -13.28 -6.81 22.99
N LYS A 523 -12.16 -7.12 23.66
CA LYS A 523 -10.98 -6.24 23.69
C LYS A 523 -10.46 -5.99 22.26
N SER A 524 -10.37 -7.03 21.43
CA SER A 524 -9.90 -6.90 20.05
C SER A 524 -10.81 -5.97 19.22
N SER A 525 -12.12 -6.17 19.30
CA SER A 525 -13.15 -5.35 18.66
C SER A 525 -13.14 -3.91 19.16
N ARG A 526 -13.04 -3.69 20.48
CA ARG A 526 -13.03 -2.34 21.09
C ARG A 526 -11.85 -1.49 20.65
N TYR A 527 -10.68 -2.09 20.49
CA TYR A 527 -9.50 -1.36 20.02
C TYR A 527 -9.41 -1.25 18.50
N TRP A 528 -10.26 -1.93 17.72
CA TRP A 528 -10.16 -1.97 16.26
C TRP A 528 -10.21 -0.57 15.61
N SER A 529 -11.09 0.31 16.09
CA SER A 529 -11.22 1.68 15.54
C SER A 529 -9.95 2.53 15.63
N SER A 530 -9.02 2.16 16.52
CA SER A 530 -7.71 2.83 16.61
C SER A 530 -6.79 2.54 15.42
N LEU A 531 -7.10 1.51 14.61
CA LEU A 531 -6.37 1.19 13.38
C LEU A 531 -6.85 1.99 12.16
N SER A 532 -8.00 2.67 12.26
CA SER A 532 -8.49 3.55 11.20
C SER A 532 -7.85 4.94 11.30
N PRO A 533 -7.38 5.53 10.18
CA PRO A 533 -6.97 6.94 10.13
C PRO A 533 -8.09 7.84 10.64
N ILE A 534 -7.76 8.98 11.26
CA ILE A 534 -8.70 9.84 12.00
C ILE A 534 -9.91 10.22 11.14
N GLU A 535 -9.71 10.48 9.85
CA GLU A 535 -10.76 10.84 8.88
C GLU A 535 -11.86 9.76 8.70
N HIS A 536 -11.59 8.51 9.08
CA HIS A 536 -12.49 7.36 8.94
C HIS A 536 -12.95 6.78 10.29
N ARG A 537 -12.57 7.41 11.41
CA ARG A 537 -13.05 6.99 12.73
C ARG A 537 -14.50 7.40 12.90
N SER A 538 -15.36 6.47 13.31
CA SER A 538 -16.69 6.85 13.83
C SER A 538 -16.47 7.83 14.99
N PRO A 539 -17.22 8.95 15.07
CA PRO A 539 -17.06 9.90 16.15
C PRO A 539 -17.18 9.18 17.48
N ILE A 540 -16.17 9.34 18.33
CA ILE A 540 -16.23 8.89 19.72
C ILE A 540 -17.36 9.71 20.33
N LYS A 541 -18.49 9.06 20.67
CA LYS A 541 -19.47 9.70 21.56
C LYS A 541 -18.73 10.02 22.84
N GLU A 542 -18.53 11.30 23.10
CA GLU A 542 -17.94 11.79 24.33
C GLU A 542 -18.64 11.15 25.53
N ARG A 543 -17.86 10.85 26.56
CA ARG A 543 -18.37 10.41 27.86
C ARG A 543 -19.40 11.44 28.33
N THR A 544 -20.68 11.10 28.31
CA THR A 544 -21.63 11.71 29.24
C THR A 544 -21.17 11.31 30.64
N GLU A 545 -21.04 12.31 31.50
CA GLU A 545 -20.53 12.26 32.88
C GLU A 545 -21.11 11.10 33.71
N PRO A 546 -20.40 10.63 34.75
CA PRO A 546 -20.92 9.59 35.62
C PRO A 546 -22.17 10.08 36.36
N ASP A 547 -23.22 9.26 36.30
CA ASP A 547 -24.48 9.39 37.03
C ASP A 547 -24.17 9.43 38.54
N VAL A 548 -24.02 10.65 39.09
CA VAL A 548 -23.94 10.88 40.53
C VAL A 548 -25.36 10.78 41.05
N MET A 549 -25.70 9.63 41.64
CA MET A 549 -26.88 9.52 42.49
C MET A 549 -26.77 10.55 43.62
N GLU A 550 -27.65 11.56 43.61
CA GLU A 550 -27.85 12.44 44.76
C GLU A 550 -28.38 11.63 45.96
N PRO A 551 -27.87 11.86 47.19
CA PRO A 551 -28.40 11.22 48.38
C PRO A 551 -29.78 11.79 48.70
N GLN A 552 -30.78 10.91 48.85
CA GLN A 552 -32.05 11.24 49.49
C GLN A 552 -31.80 11.61 50.95
N ASP A 553 -32.04 12.87 51.31
CA ASP A 553 -32.04 13.30 52.71
C ASP A 553 -33.46 13.37 53.25
N ILE A 554 -33.61 12.78 54.43
CA ILE A 554 -34.84 12.59 55.19
C ILE A 554 -34.91 13.72 56.21
N ARG A 555 -36.01 14.51 56.26
CA ARG A 555 -36.81 14.89 57.45
C ARG A 555 -37.55 16.24 57.32
N GLU A 556 -38.87 16.11 57.37
CA GLU A 556 -39.89 16.81 58.19
C GLU A 556 -39.71 18.25 58.73
N HIS A 557 -40.84 18.99 58.61
CA HIS A 557 -41.37 20.09 59.46
C HIS A 557 -40.62 21.44 59.38
N SER A 558 -41.22 22.63 59.37
CA SER A 558 -42.60 23.14 59.52
C SER A 558 -42.55 24.68 59.36
N GLU A 559 -43.71 25.30 59.11
CA GLU A 559 -44.07 26.73 59.33
C GLU A 559 -43.76 27.81 58.24
N GLU A 560 -44.86 28.47 57.85
CA GLU A 560 -45.06 29.70 57.05
C GLU A 560 -44.56 31.00 57.75
N PRO A 561 -44.89 32.23 57.29
CA PRO A 561 -44.75 32.90 55.99
C PRO A 561 -44.10 34.31 56.13
N GLY A 562 -43.77 35.01 55.02
CA GLY A 562 -43.25 36.38 55.14
C GLY A 562 -43.05 37.19 53.85
N ASN A 563 -44.13 37.83 53.41
CA ASN A 563 -44.27 39.27 53.16
C ASN A 563 -43.33 40.07 52.20
N GLU A 564 -44.00 40.68 51.20
CA GLU A 564 -43.93 42.09 50.73
C GLU A 564 -42.74 42.69 49.95
N ARG A 565 -43.15 43.33 48.81
CA ARG A 565 -42.74 44.66 48.26
C ARG A 565 -41.34 44.79 47.66
N SER A 566 -41.06 45.61 46.64
CA SER A 566 -41.82 46.55 45.79
C SER A 566 -40.91 47.02 44.64
N GLU A 567 -41.51 47.65 43.62
CA GLU A 567 -40.94 48.71 42.76
C GLU A 567 -39.82 48.31 41.77
N THR A 568 -39.73 48.76 40.51
CA THR A 568 -40.29 49.86 39.70
C THR A 568 -39.98 49.50 38.23
N ALA A 569 -40.93 49.52 37.30
CA ALA A 569 -41.34 50.64 36.43
C ALA A 569 -40.36 51.04 35.30
N SER A 570 -40.76 50.76 34.06
CA SER A 570 -40.62 51.50 32.77
C SER A 570 -40.61 50.49 31.60
N GLU A 571 -41.72 50.24 30.88
CA GLU A 571 -42.29 51.03 29.74
C GLU A 571 -41.19 51.53 28.78
N GLU A 572 -41.15 51.19 27.49
CA GLU A 572 -42.18 51.24 26.43
C GLU A 572 -41.91 50.17 25.34
N LYS A 573 -42.91 49.42 24.84
CA LYS A 573 -43.76 49.71 23.64
C LYS A 573 -42.92 49.93 22.36
N LYS A 574 -43.17 49.31 21.20
CA LYS A 574 -44.42 48.90 20.53
C LYS A 574 -44.02 48.04 19.30
N THR A 575 -44.67 46.90 19.02
CA THR A 575 -45.60 46.63 17.87
C THR A 575 -45.12 47.14 16.50
N GLU A 576 -45.22 46.44 15.37
CA GLU A 576 -46.21 45.45 14.92
C GLU A 576 -45.78 44.89 13.53
N ARG A 577 -46.16 43.64 13.26
CA ARG A 577 -46.73 43.06 12.02
C ARG A 577 -46.14 43.32 10.62
N SER A 578 -46.07 42.18 9.88
CA SER A 578 -46.51 41.97 8.47
C SER A 578 -45.66 42.64 7.39
N SER A 579 -45.30 42.08 6.24
CA SER A 579 -45.66 40.89 5.47
C SER A 579 -44.61 40.73 4.34
N ASP A 580 -44.73 39.63 3.59
CA ASP A 580 -44.34 39.45 2.18
C ASP A 580 -42.87 39.07 1.84
N GLU A 581 -42.79 37.83 1.33
CA GLU A 581 -41.88 37.24 0.34
C GLU A 581 -41.46 38.16 -0.84
N PRO A 582 -40.67 37.69 -1.84
CA PRO A 582 -39.48 36.80 -1.84
C PRO A 582 -38.37 37.40 -2.75
N VAL A 583 -37.12 36.92 -2.74
CA VAL A 583 -36.24 36.90 -3.94
C VAL A 583 -35.13 35.85 -3.78
N ALA A 584 -34.93 35.09 -4.86
CA ALA A 584 -33.93 34.05 -5.08
C ALA A 584 -32.51 34.56 -5.38
N LEU A 585 -31.58 33.60 -5.51
CA LEU A 585 -30.23 33.60 -6.11
C LEU A 585 -29.04 33.82 -5.16
N ASN A 586 -28.39 32.72 -4.77
CA ASN A 586 -27.25 32.14 -5.52
C ASN A 586 -26.96 30.71 -5.08
#